data_AF-A0A424IYC5-F1
#
_entry.id   AF-A0A424IYC5-F1
#
_cell.length_a   1.000
_cell.length_b   1.000
_cell.length_c   1.000
_cell.angle_alpha   90.00
_cell.angle_beta   90.00
_cell.angle_gamma   90.00
#
_symmetry.space_group_name_H-M   'P 1'
#
loop_
_entity.id
_entity.type
_entity.pdbx_description
1 polymer ?
#
loop_
_entity_poly.entity_id
_entity_poly.type
_entity_poly.pdbx_seq_one_letter_code
_entity_poly.pdbx_strand_id
1 'polypeptide(L)' 'MQLKNRKRNPNLSKYDAPLKIQFSRGMNDFKRGKLNNPYHPNSMQGREWERGFNMSYFQRLERVKQNEVRRGS' A
#
# COMPACT_ATOMS: atom_id res chain seq x y z
N MET A 1 -10.95 18.42 -13.71
CA MET A 1 -10.41 17.93 -12.43
C MET A 1 -9.05 18.58 -12.19
N GLN A 2 -8.91 19.45 -11.19
CA GLN A 2 -7.64 20.09 -10.87
C GLN A 2 -6.70 19.08 -10.19
N LEU A 3 -5.60 18.72 -10.86
CA LEU A 3 -4.51 17.96 -10.24
C LEU A 3 -3.84 18.87 -9.20
N LYS A 4 -4.27 18.73 -7.93
CA LYS A 4 -3.56 19.34 -6.79
C LYS A 4 -2.13 18.83 -6.82
N ASN A 5 -1.19 19.68 -7.22
CA ASN A 5 0.24 19.46 -7.04
C ASN A 5 0.47 19.04 -5.59
N ARG A 6 0.71 17.74 -5.36
CA ARG A 6 1.07 17.23 -4.04
C ARG A 6 2.41 17.87 -3.71
N LYS A 7 2.41 18.98 -2.97
CA LYS A 7 3.62 19.58 -2.41
C LYS A 7 4.40 18.43 -1.77
N ARG A 8 5.61 18.15 -2.30
CA ARG A 8 6.51 17.17 -1.70
C ARG A 8 6.68 17.61 -0.24
N ASN A 9 6.35 16.73 0.70
CA ASN A 9 6.53 17.04 2.11
C ASN A 9 8.03 17.32 2.32
N PRO A 10 8.43 18.54 2.71
CA PRO A 10 9.85 18.89 2.87
C PRO A 10 10.50 18.14 4.06
N ASN A 11 9.68 17.51 4.91
CA ASN A 11 10.10 16.77 6.10
C ASN A 11 10.47 15.30 5.84
N LEU A 12 10.66 14.87 4.60
CA LEU A 12 11.31 13.57 4.35
C LEU A 12 12.80 13.82 4.15
N SER A 13 13.59 13.45 5.14
CA SER A 13 15.04 13.63 5.09
C SER A 13 15.64 12.76 3.98
N LYS A 14 16.75 13.20 3.38
CA LYS A 14 17.56 12.37 2.47
C LYS A 14 17.96 11.04 3.13
N TYR A 15 18.04 11.02 4.47
CA TYR A 15 18.45 9.89 5.28
C TYR A 15 17.27 9.04 5.79
N ASP A 16 16.02 9.42 5.50
CA ASP A 16 14.90 8.53 5.79
C ASP A 16 15.01 7.28 4.91
N ALA A 17 14.73 6.12 5.52
CA ALA A 17 14.71 4.84 4.81
C ALA A 17 13.84 4.98 3.54
N PRO A 18 14.28 4.45 2.39
CA PRO A 18 13.57 4.64 1.13
C PRO A 18 12.13 4.15 1.27
N LEU A 19 11.15 4.99 0.89
CA LEU A 19 9.71 4.73 0.97
C LEU A 19 9.27 3.39 0.36
N LYS A 20 10.09 2.84 -0.54
CA LYS A 20 9.97 1.49 -1.08
C LYS A 20 9.91 0.41 0.01
N ILE A 21 10.64 0.57 1.11
CA ILE A 21 10.64 -0.37 2.24
C ILE A 21 9.27 -0.38 2.91
N GLN A 22 8.67 0.79 3.16
CA GLN A 22 7.34 0.91 3.75
C GLN A 22 6.28 0.28 2.85
N PHE A 23 6.37 0.54 1.54
CA PHE A 23 5.52 -0.09 0.54
C PHE A 23 5.66 -1.62 0.52
N SER A 24 6.88 -2.15 0.41
CA SER A 24 7.14 -3.59 0.45
C SER A 24 6.68 -4.22 1.77
N ARG A 25 6.79 -3.49 2.88
CA ARG A 25 6.29 -3.93 4.19
C ARG A 25 4.77 -4.03 4.19
N GLY A 26 4.05 -3.03 3.68
CA GLY A 26 2.59 -3.09 3.53
C GLY A 26 2.11 -4.29 2.71
N MET A 27 2.81 -4.61 1.61
CA MET A 27 2.52 -5.81 0.84
C MET A 27 2.73 -7.12 1.62
N ASN A 28 3.80 -7.19 2.41
CA ASN A 28 4.10 -8.36 3.24
C ASN A 28 3.11 -8.50 4.40
N ASP A 29 2.72 -7.39 5.03
CA ASP A 29 1.78 -7.36 6.13
C ASP A 29 0.40 -7.85 5.67
N PHE A 30 -0.07 -7.45 4.47
CA PHE A 30 -1.28 -8.02 3.86
C PHE A 30 -1.19 -9.54 3.73
N LYS A 31 -0.09 -10.05 3.15
CA LYS A 31 0.13 -11.50 2.96
C LYS A 31 0.16 -12.27 4.28
N ARG A 32 0.64 -11.62 5.35
CA ARG A 32 0.73 -12.18 6.71
C ARG A 32 -0.54 -11.96 7.55
N GLY A 33 -1.54 -11.25 7.04
CA GLY A 33 -2.76 -10.93 7.78
C GLY A 33 -2.59 -9.86 8.88
N LYS A 34 -1.52 -9.06 8.83
CA LYS A 34 -1.30 -7.94 9.77
C LYS A 34 -2.04 -6.70 9.29
N LEU A 35 -3.15 -6.37 9.95
CA LEU A 35 -4.05 -5.28 9.54
C LEU A 35 -3.60 -3.89 10.02
N ASN A 36 -2.80 -3.83 11.08
CA ASN A 36 -2.44 -2.57 11.73
C ASN A 36 -1.22 -1.92 11.06
N ASN A 37 -1.39 -0.68 10.59
CA ASN A 37 -0.30 0.14 10.08
C ASN A 37 0.63 0.54 11.24
N PRO A 38 1.94 0.20 11.21
CA PRO A 38 2.88 0.54 12.27
C PRO A 38 3.35 2.00 12.24
N TYR A 39 2.97 2.77 11.22
CA TYR A 39 3.37 4.16 11.04
C TYR A 39 2.20 5.12 11.31
N HIS A 40 2.53 6.38 11.61
CA HIS A 40 1.50 7.41 11.80
C HIS A 40 0.69 7.64 10.51
N PRO A 41 -0.66 7.71 10.54
CA PRO A 41 -1.49 7.79 9.33
C PRO A 41 -1.16 8.98 8.41
N ASN A 42 -0.82 10.13 9.00
CA ASN A 42 -0.47 11.33 8.24
C ASN A 42 1.00 11.36 7.76
N SER A 43 1.79 10.35 8.09
CA SER A 43 3.18 10.24 7.64
C SER A 43 3.27 9.69 6.21
N MET A 44 4.33 10.05 5.48
CA MET A 44 4.57 9.47 4.15
C MET A 44 4.84 7.96 4.24
N GLN A 45 5.44 7.51 5.33
CA GLN A 45 5.68 6.10 5.64
C GLN A 45 4.36 5.34 5.76
N GLY A 46 3.40 5.90 6.50
CA GLY A 46 2.05 5.34 6.66
C GLY A 46 1.31 5.27 5.34
N ARG A 47 1.36 6.34 4.54
CA ARG A 47 0.75 6.38 3.20
C ARG A 47 1.33 5.33 2.25
N GLU A 48 2.64 5.15 2.25
CA GLU A 48 3.29 4.17 1.37
C GLU A 48 3.07 2.73 1.85
N TRP A 49 2.99 2.50 3.16
CA TRP A 49 2.54 1.22 3.70
C TRP A 49 1.10 0.90 3.29
N GLU A 50 0.16 1.84 3.44
CA GLU A 50 -1.24 1.69 3.01
C GLU A 50 -1.33 1.43 1.52
N ARG A 51 -0.53 2.13 0.71
CA ARG A 51 -0.45 1.90 -0.73
C ARG A 51 -0.06 0.46 -1.06
N GLY A 52 0.97 -0.09 -0.40
CA GLY A 52 1.41 -1.47 -0.60
C GLY A 52 0.40 -2.52 -0.13
N PHE A 53 -0.23 -2.25 1.02
CA PHE A 53 -1.28 -3.10 1.58
C PHE A 53 -2.50 -3.17 0.65
N ASN A 54 -3.04 -2.01 0.25
CA ASN A 54 -4.19 -1.90 -0.63
C ASN A 54 -3.93 -2.50 -2.01
N MET A 55 -2.75 -2.28 -2.59
CA MET A 55 -2.38 -2.90 -3.87
C MET A 55 -2.44 -4.43 -3.79
N SER A 56 -1.94 -5.01 -2.70
CA SER A 56 -1.95 -6.46 -2.50
C SER A 56 -3.38 -7.01 -2.33
N TYR A 57 -4.25 -6.25 -1.65
CA TYR A 57 -5.67 -6.57 -1.55
C TYR A 57 -6.36 -6.61 -2.92
N PHE A 58 -6.22 -5.57 -3.73
CA PHE A 58 -6.85 -5.53 -5.06
C PHE A 58 -6.33 -6.62 -6.00
N GLN A 59 -5.02 -6.90 -5.99
CA GLN A 59 -4.45 -8.04 -6.72
C GLN A 59 -5.04 -9.38 -6.29
N ARG A 60 -5.25 -9.57 -4.97
CA ARG A 60 -5.88 -10.79 -4.46
C ARG A 60 -7.34 -10.87 -4.88
N LEU A 61 -8.07 -9.75 -4.82
CA LEU A 61 -9.47 -9.66 -5.20
C LEU A 61 -9.67 -10.01 -6.68
N GLU A 62 -8.82 -9.49 -7.58
CA GLU A 62 -8.85 -9.84 -9.01
C GLU A 62 -8.66 -11.34 -9.24
N ARG A 63 -7.68 -11.95 -8.55
CA ARG A 63 -7.44 -13.39 -8.65
C ARG A 63 -8.62 -14.22 -8.14
N VAL A 64 -9.25 -13.80 -7.04
CA VAL A 64 -10.43 -14.50 -6.50
C VAL A 64 -11.58 -14.44 -7.50
N LYS A 65 -11.89 -13.25 -8.03
CA LYS A 65 -12.94 -13.09 -9.07
C LYS A 65 -12.71 -13.97 -10.29
N GLN A 66 -11.47 -14.02 -10.79
CA GLN A 66 -11.12 -14.89 -11.92
C GLN A 66 -11.33 -16.38 -11.61
N ASN A 67 -10.97 -16.81 -10.39
CA ASN A 67 -11.16 -18.20 -9.96
C ASN A 67 -12.64 -18.56 -9.78
N GLU A 68 -13.45 -17.64 -9.27
CA GLU A 68 -14.90 -17.80 -9.12
C GLU A 68 -15.56 -17.98 -10.49
N VAL A 69 -15.22 -17.13 -11.47
CA VAL A 69 -15.70 -17.26 -12.86
C VAL A 69 -15.35 -18.61 -13.46
N ARG A 70 -14.12 -19.09 -13.28
CA ARG A 70 -13.67 -20.39 -13.82
C ARG A 70 -14.36 -21.60 -13.18
N ARG A 71 -14.76 -21.50 -11.91
CA ARG A 71 -15.41 -22.60 -11.17
C ARG A 71 -16.91 -22.68 -11.41
N GLY A 72 -17.52 -21.58 -11.87
CA GLY A 72 -18.95 -21.52 -12.20
C GLY A 72 -19.28 -21.88 -13.66
N SER A 73 -18.36 -22.51 -14.40
CA SER A 73 -18.57 -23.04 -15.76
C SER A 73 -18.68 -24.56 -15.73
#